data_AF-A0A966WS53-F1
#
_entry.id   AF-A0A966WS53-F1
#
_cell.length_a   1.000
_cell.length_b   1.000
_cell.length_c   1.000
_cell.angle_alpha   90.00
_cell.angle_beta   90.00
_cell.angle_gamma   90.00
#
_symmetry.space_group_name_H-M   'P 1'
#
loop_
_entity.id
_entity.type
_entity.pdbx_description
1 polymer ?
#
loop_
_entity_poly.entity_id
_entity_poly.type
_entity_poly.pdbx_seq_one_letter_code
_entity_poly.pdbx_strand_id
1 'polypeptide(L)'
;MKQKINSYLSAKVRSFNAGKAYRADAVRAMMDADFEFKIGDVVVKPKGELLSLTADEAAKVYGDPPTSLISAGTRDTLEHLLEKKFGRDRYTITRLEVSWSEEMASAINRIAPVLMGLGLLCVFIEFKTPGFGFFGIAGGLLLAMVFFGHYAAGLSGHEAALVFVLGAALVAVEIFLIPGTMLAGLAGATLMLGALVWSMLDVWPGEVPAMDAGTLFQPVLNVALALAIALAGGAALWRFLPKGWILSRIAVGGAPDGPAQSAGAAPERAGEIMSLIGREGVAVTALTPSGQVEVDGARYEAQVAVGAVEVGARVRVIERKAFAVLVRLVE
;
A
#
# COMPACT_ATOMS: atom_id res chain seq x y z
N MET A 1 -36.87 -7.13 19.39
CA MET A 1 -36.26 -6.55 18.17
C MET A 1 -36.98 -7.00 16.89
N LYS A 2 -37.14 -8.33 16.65
CA LYS A 2 -37.80 -8.91 15.47
C LYS A 2 -39.19 -8.32 15.13
N GLN A 3 -40.06 -8.14 16.13
CA GLN A 3 -41.39 -7.57 15.91
C GLN A 3 -41.38 -6.11 15.40
N LYS A 4 -40.44 -5.26 15.87
CA LYS A 4 -40.31 -3.88 15.36
C LYS A 4 -39.81 -3.85 13.91
N ILE A 5 -38.88 -4.74 13.57
CA ILE A 5 -38.38 -4.89 12.18
C ILE A 5 -39.52 -5.36 11.26
N ASN A 6 -40.26 -6.40 11.66
CA ASN A 6 -41.40 -6.90 10.88
C ASN A 6 -42.50 -5.84 10.73
N SER A 7 -42.78 -5.07 11.78
CA SER A 7 -43.74 -3.95 11.74
C SER A 7 -43.33 -2.88 10.74
N TYR A 8 -42.05 -2.45 10.78
CA TYR A 8 -41.50 -1.48 9.83
C TYR A 8 -41.57 -1.99 8.38
N LEU A 9 -41.14 -3.23 8.13
CA LEU A 9 -41.17 -3.84 6.81
C LEU A 9 -42.62 -3.98 6.30
N SER A 10 -43.55 -4.41 7.15
CA SER A 10 -44.97 -4.54 6.80
C SER A 10 -45.60 -3.18 6.47
N ALA A 11 -45.21 -2.11 7.16
CA ALA A 11 -45.64 -0.75 6.82
C ALA A 11 -45.10 -0.33 5.45
N LYS A 12 -43.82 -0.60 5.17
CA LYS A 12 -43.17 -0.27 3.89
C LYS A 12 -43.77 -1.06 2.72
N VAL A 13 -44.08 -2.34 2.92
CA VAL A 13 -44.77 -3.18 1.92
C VAL A 13 -46.15 -2.63 1.58
N ARG A 14 -46.94 -2.24 2.58
CA ARG A 14 -48.26 -1.62 2.35
C ARG A 14 -48.14 -0.29 1.60
N SER A 15 -47.14 0.52 1.93
CA SER A 15 -46.88 1.80 1.25
C SER A 15 -46.51 1.61 -0.23
N PHE A 16 -45.56 0.71 -0.54
CA PHE A 16 -45.15 0.47 -1.93
C PHE A 16 -46.20 -0.22 -2.80
N ASN A 17 -47.14 -0.93 -2.19
CA ASN A 17 -48.20 -1.66 -2.89
C ASN A 17 -49.58 -1.00 -2.75
N ALA A 18 -49.62 0.26 -2.31
CA ALA A 18 -50.87 1.03 -2.23
C ALA A 18 -51.58 1.04 -3.60
N GLY A 19 -52.89 0.75 -3.58
CA GLY A 19 -53.71 0.68 -4.80
C GLY A 19 -53.62 -0.64 -5.59
N LYS A 20 -52.86 -1.65 -5.12
CA LYS A 20 -52.83 -2.99 -5.73
C LYS A 20 -53.56 -4.00 -4.85
N ALA A 21 -54.67 -4.53 -5.34
CA ALA A 21 -55.66 -5.29 -4.55
C ALA A 21 -55.07 -6.36 -3.62
N TYR A 22 -54.21 -7.25 -4.14
CA TYR A 22 -53.72 -8.42 -3.38
C TYR A 22 -52.23 -8.39 -3.06
N ARG A 23 -51.49 -7.46 -3.66
CA ARG A 23 -50.03 -7.50 -3.67
C ARG A 23 -49.41 -7.22 -2.31
N ALA A 24 -50.01 -6.33 -1.52
CA ALA A 24 -49.54 -6.03 -0.16
C ALA A 24 -49.66 -7.25 0.76
N ASP A 25 -50.80 -7.97 0.69
CA ASP A 25 -51.05 -9.13 1.52
C ASP A 25 -50.27 -10.36 1.06
N ALA A 26 -50.09 -10.55 -0.25
CA ALA A 26 -49.22 -11.59 -0.78
C ALA A 26 -47.75 -11.40 -0.34
N VAL A 27 -47.21 -10.18 -0.43
CA VAL A 27 -45.84 -9.89 0.04
C VAL A 27 -45.74 -10.02 1.57
N ARG A 28 -46.79 -9.64 2.32
CA ARG A 28 -46.82 -9.90 3.76
C ARG A 28 -46.78 -11.40 4.08
N ALA A 29 -47.54 -12.21 3.35
CA ALA A 29 -47.56 -13.67 3.51
C ALA A 29 -46.20 -14.34 3.23
N MET A 30 -45.33 -13.68 2.44
CA MET A 30 -43.93 -14.11 2.21
C MET A 30 -42.99 -13.79 3.39
N MET A 31 -43.41 -12.92 4.32
CA MET A 31 -42.59 -12.43 5.43
C MET A 31 -43.10 -12.85 6.81
N ASP A 32 -44.39 -13.18 6.90
CA ASP A 32 -45.10 -13.46 8.15
C ASP A 32 -45.76 -14.85 8.08
N ALA A 33 -45.15 -15.81 8.77
CA ALA A 33 -45.62 -17.20 8.77
C ALA A 33 -46.95 -17.38 9.52
N ASP A 34 -47.27 -16.46 10.44
CA ASP A 34 -48.50 -16.50 11.23
C ASP A 34 -49.68 -15.82 10.51
N PHE A 35 -49.39 -15.05 9.46
CA PHE A 35 -50.41 -14.45 8.62
C PHE A 35 -51.04 -15.48 7.69
N GLU A 36 -52.35 -15.66 7.82
CA GLU A 36 -53.16 -16.48 6.93
C GLU A 36 -53.65 -15.60 5.78
N PHE A 37 -53.35 -15.98 4.54
CA PHE A 37 -53.72 -15.21 3.38
C PHE A 37 -54.84 -15.89 2.60
N LYS A 38 -56.01 -15.23 2.57
CA LYS A 38 -57.22 -15.69 1.89
C LYS A 38 -57.72 -14.63 0.93
N ILE A 39 -58.23 -15.08 -0.21
CA ILE A 39 -58.93 -14.22 -1.18
C ILE A 39 -60.30 -14.86 -1.42
N GLY A 40 -61.36 -14.23 -0.90
CA GLY A 40 -62.67 -14.86 -0.81
C GLY A 40 -62.61 -16.16 -0.01
N ASP A 41 -63.15 -17.24 -0.57
CA ASP A 41 -63.12 -18.57 0.05
C ASP A 41 -61.82 -19.35 -0.22
N VAL A 42 -60.92 -18.81 -1.05
CA VAL A 42 -59.67 -19.49 -1.41
C VAL A 42 -58.58 -19.16 -0.40
N VAL A 43 -58.08 -20.19 0.30
CA VAL A 43 -56.87 -20.09 1.11
C VAL A 43 -55.67 -20.15 0.18
N VAL A 44 -55.05 -19.01 -0.07
CA VAL A 44 -53.82 -18.93 -0.88
C VAL A 44 -52.63 -19.41 -0.05
N LYS A 45 -52.65 -19.16 1.27
CA LYS A 45 -51.60 -19.60 2.18
C LYS A 45 -52.13 -19.82 3.61
N PRO A 46 -51.95 -21.00 4.21
CA PRO A 46 -52.33 -21.30 5.60
C PRO A 46 -51.33 -20.73 6.62
N LYS A 47 -51.69 -20.73 7.91
CA LYS A 47 -50.73 -20.39 8.99
C LYS A 47 -49.64 -21.45 9.14
N GLY A 48 -48.44 -21.04 9.54
CA GLY A 48 -47.35 -21.95 9.92
C GLY A 48 -46.23 -22.10 8.87
N GLU A 49 -46.41 -21.61 7.65
CA GLU A 49 -45.38 -21.59 6.61
C GLU A 49 -45.24 -20.20 5.99
N LEU A 50 -44.29 -19.97 5.08
CA LEU A 50 -44.20 -18.73 4.32
C LEU A 50 -44.75 -18.95 2.91
N LEU A 51 -45.42 -17.95 2.35
CA LEU A 51 -45.89 -18.02 0.97
C LEU A 51 -44.69 -18.05 0.02
N SER A 52 -44.60 -19.10 -0.80
CA SER A 52 -43.67 -19.19 -1.92
C SER A 52 -44.49 -19.48 -3.17
N LEU A 53 -44.30 -18.71 -4.23
CA LEU A 53 -45.09 -18.78 -5.45
C LEU A 53 -44.19 -19.11 -6.64
N THR A 54 -44.64 -20.03 -7.47
CA THR A 54 -44.15 -20.17 -8.85
C THR A 54 -44.61 -18.98 -9.71
N ALA A 55 -44.02 -18.83 -10.89
CA ALA A 55 -44.38 -17.76 -11.81
C ALA A 55 -45.87 -17.80 -12.22
N ASP A 56 -46.43 -19.00 -12.38
CA ASP A 56 -47.84 -19.19 -12.75
C ASP A 56 -48.79 -18.90 -11.58
N GLU A 57 -48.45 -19.35 -10.37
CA GLU A 57 -49.23 -19.03 -9.16
C GLU A 57 -49.22 -17.52 -8.86
N ALA A 58 -48.07 -16.87 -9.10
CA ALA A 58 -47.94 -15.43 -8.96
C ALA A 58 -48.78 -14.64 -9.98
N ALA A 59 -49.03 -15.20 -11.16
CA ALA A 59 -49.82 -14.59 -12.23
C ALA A 59 -51.32 -14.92 -12.15
N LYS A 60 -51.70 -15.87 -11.29
CA LYS A 60 -53.09 -16.29 -11.11
C LYS A 60 -53.98 -15.11 -10.72
N VAL A 61 -55.16 -15.05 -11.34
CA VAL A 61 -56.14 -13.99 -11.13
C VAL A 61 -57.18 -14.40 -10.09
N TYR A 62 -57.58 -13.43 -9.26
CA TYR A 62 -58.57 -13.62 -8.21
C TYR A 62 -59.56 -12.45 -8.19
N GLY A 63 -60.73 -12.68 -7.59
CA GLY A 63 -61.77 -11.67 -7.37
C GLY A 63 -62.54 -11.20 -8.61
N ASP A 64 -63.42 -10.23 -8.37
CA ASP A 64 -64.22 -9.53 -9.38
C ASP A 64 -64.13 -8.01 -9.11
N PRO A 65 -63.42 -7.21 -9.95
CA PRO A 65 -62.80 -7.59 -11.22
C PRO A 65 -61.53 -8.45 -11.06
N PRO A 66 -61.27 -9.36 -12.02
CA PRO A 66 -60.15 -10.31 -11.95
C PRO A 66 -58.81 -9.58 -11.92
N THR A 67 -58.09 -9.73 -10.82
CA THR A 67 -56.80 -9.09 -10.59
C THR A 67 -55.72 -10.13 -10.29
N SER A 68 -54.57 -10.02 -10.95
CA SER A 68 -53.42 -10.90 -10.74
C SER A 68 -52.84 -10.74 -9.33
N LEU A 69 -52.34 -11.82 -8.75
CA LEU A 69 -51.81 -11.82 -7.39
C LEU A 69 -50.59 -10.88 -7.19
N ILE A 70 -49.48 -11.18 -7.86
CA ILE A 70 -48.26 -10.33 -7.81
C ILE A 70 -47.58 -10.14 -9.16
N SER A 71 -47.78 -11.06 -10.12
CA SER A 71 -47.17 -11.03 -11.45
C SER A 71 -48.19 -10.64 -12.53
N ALA A 72 -47.79 -9.80 -13.47
CA ALA A 72 -48.61 -9.44 -14.63
C ALA A 72 -48.46 -10.45 -15.79
N GLY A 73 -47.64 -11.49 -15.62
CA GLY A 73 -47.41 -12.55 -16.60
C GLY A 73 -45.93 -12.86 -16.80
N THR A 74 -45.66 -14.00 -17.44
CA THR A 74 -44.32 -14.53 -17.73
C THR A 74 -44.15 -14.69 -19.24
N ARG A 75 -42.94 -14.45 -19.76
CA ARG A 75 -42.58 -14.60 -21.18
C ARG A 75 -41.18 -15.20 -21.28
N ASP A 76 -40.94 -15.93 -22.37
CA ASP A 76 -39.68 -16.66 -22.57
C ASP A 76 -38.51 -15.74 -22.92
N THR A 77 -38.78 -14.59 -23.54
CA THR A 77 -37.74 -13.64 -23.97
C THR A 77 -38.10 -12.21 -23.57
N LEU A 78 -37.05 -11.38 -23.41
CA LEU A 78 -37.19 -9.95 -23.10
C LEU A 78 -37.97 -9.24 -24.21
N GLU A 79 -37.71 -9.61 -25.46
CA GLU A 79 -38.37 -9.07 -26.64
C GLU A 79 -39.89 -9.34 -26.60
N HIS A 80 -40.33 -10.57 -26.33
CA HIS A 80 -41.75 -10.88 -26.19
C HIS A 80 -42.42 -10.13 -25.03
N LEU A 81 -41.69 -9.89 -23.93
CA LEU A 81 -42.17 -9.10 -22.81
C LEU A 81 -42.35 -7.62 -23.19
N LEU A 82 -41.39 -7.04 -23.91
CA LEU A 82 -41.42 -5.65 -24.35
C LEU A 82 -42.50 -5.42 -25.42
N GLU A 83 -42.62 -6.30 -26.41
CA GLU A 83 -43.67 -6.25 -27.43
C GLU A 83 -45.07 -6.26 -26.79
N LYS A 84 -45.30 -7.13 -25.80
CA LYS A 84 -46.60 -7.20 -25.12
C LYS A 84 -46.91 -5.94 -24.30
N LYS A 85 -45.90 -5.33 -23.69
CA LYS A 85 -46.07 -4.18 -22.80
C LYS A 85 -46.17 -2.85 -23.55
N PHE A 86 -45.37 -2.67 -24.59
CA PHE A 86 -45.22 -1.38 -25.29
C PHE A 86 -45.71 -1.40 -26.74
N GLY A 87 -45.92 -2.58 -27.32
CA GLY A 87 -46.21 -2.78 -28.75
C GLY A 87 -44.94 -3.05 -29.55
N ARG A 88 -45.11 -3.62 -30.76
CA ARG A 88 -44.01 -3.74 -31.73
C ARG A 88 -43.51 -2.37 -32.15
N ASP A 89 -42.20 -2.27 -32.36
CA ASP A 89 -41.50 -1.06 -32.87
C ASP A 89 -41.64 0.19 -31.98
N ARG A 90 -42.06 0.02 -30.73
CA ARG A 90 -42.29 1.09 -29.75
C ARG A 90 -41.23 1.15 -28.65
N TYR A 91 -40.16 0.38 -28.82
CA TYR A 91 -39.06 0.29 -27.86
C TYR A 91 -37.72 0.10 -28.60
N THR A 92 -36.64 0.50 -27.95
CA THR A 92 -35.27 0.24 -28.39
C THR A 92 -34.55 -0.52 -27.27
N ILE A 93 -33.86 -1.59 -27.63
CA ILE A 93 -33.03 -2.34 -26.68
C ILE A 93 -31.59 -1.89 -26.85
N THR A 94 -31.06 -1.19 -25.86
CA THR A 94 -29.62 -0.90 -25.76
C THR A 94 -29.00 -1.90 -24.80
N ARG A 95 -28.16 -2.80 -25.32
CA ARG A 95 -27.41 -3.75 -24.48
C ARG A 95 -26.09 -3.10 -24.07
N LEU A 96 -25.85 -3.05 -22.77
CA LEU A 96 -24.56 -2.66 -22.20
C LEU A 96 -23.70 -3.92 -22.14
N GLU A 97 -22.74 -4.02 -23.05
CA GLU A 97 -21.75 -5.10 -23.07
C GLU A 97 -20.47 -4.63 -22.38
N VAL A 98 -19.80 -5.56 -21.70
CA VAL A 98 -18.52 -5.28 -21.05
C VAL A 98 -17.48 -5.01 -22.14
N SER A 99 -16.81 -3.87 -22.08
CA SER A 99 -15.75 -3.54 -23.04
C SER A 99 -14.47 -4.33 -22.76
N TRP A 100 -13.63 -4.56 -23.77
CA TRP A 100 -12.33 -5.22 -23.58
C TRP A 100 -11.47 -4.48 -22.53
N SER A 101 -11.62 -3.15 -22.45
CA SER A 101 -10.94 -2.30 -21.47
C SER A 101 -11.42 -2.53 -20.05
N GLU A 102 -12.72 -2.79 -19.85
CA GLU A 102 -13.27 -3.18 -18.55
C GLU A 102 -12.81 -4.59 -18.13
N GLU A 103 -12.74 -5.52 -19.08
CA GLU A 103 -12.18 -6.85 -18.81
C GLU A 103 -10.70 -6.76 -18.40
N MET A 104 -9.91 -5.95 -19.10
CA MET A 104 -8.50 -5.71 -18.76
C MET A 104 -8.36 -5.04 -17.39
N ALA A 105 -9.15 -4.01 -17.09
CA ALA A 105 -9.15 -3.35 -15.78
C ALA A 105 -9.54 -4.32 -14.66
N SER A 106 -10.54 -5.18 -14.90
CA SER A 106 -10.93 -6.25 -13.98
C SER A 106 -9.77 -7.24 -13.76
N ALA A 107 -9.07 -7.63 -14.82
CA ALA A 107 -7.93 -8.54 -14.74
C ALA A 107 -6.77 -7.94 -13.93
N ILE A 108 -6.44 -6.65 -14.16
CA ILE A 108 -5.42 -5.93 -13.38
C ILE A 108 -5.80 -5.89 -11.90
N ASN A 109 -7.06 -5.59 -11.58
CA ASN A 109 -7.53 -5.52 -10.19
C ASN A 109 -7.45 -6.87 -9.46
N ARG A 110 -7.67 -8.00 -10.16
CA ARG A 110 -7.52 -9.33 -9.57
C ARG A 110 -6.07 -9.63 -9.13
N ILE A 111 -5.09 -9.09 -9.85
CA ILE A 111 -3.66 -9.27 -9.54
C ILE A 111 -3.03 -8.06 -8.84
N ALA A 112 -3.84 -7.06 -8.48
CA ALA A 112 -3.38 -5.81 -7.88
C ALA A 112 -2.49 -6.01 -6.64
N PRO A 113 -2.77 -6.92 -5.69
CA PRO A 113 -1.89 -7.13 -4.54
C PRO A 113 -0.48 -7.58 -4.95
N VAL A 114 -0.38 -8.40 -6.00
CA VAL A 114 0.91 -8.88 -6.52
C VAL A 114 1.64 -7.77 -7.26
N LEU A 115 0.95 -7.04 -8.15
CA LEU A 115 1.54 -5.89 -8.85
C LEU A 115 2.01 -4.80 -7.88
N MET A 116 1.20 -4.50 -6.86
CA MET A 116 1.53 -3.55 -5.80
C MET A 116 2.74 -4.04 -4.98
N GLY A 117 2.77 -5.31 -4.58
CA GLY A 117 3.89 -5.89 -3.85
C GLY A 117 5.19 -5.89 -4.64
N LEU A 118 5.14 -6.24 -5.93
CA LEU A 118 6.29 -6.16 -6.84
C LEU A 118 6.71 -4.71 -7.09
N GLY A 119 5.76 -3.78 -7.19
CA GLY A 119 6.03 -2.36 -7.34
C GLY A 119 6.79 -1.79 -6.13
N LEU A 120 6.28 -2.07 -4.92
CA LEU A 120 6.94 -1.71 -3.66
C LEU A 120 8.31 -2.38 -3.52
N LEU A 121 8.45 -3.65 -3.93
CA LEU A 121 9.72 -4.37 -3.94
C LEU A 121 10.75 -3.70 -4.86
N CYS A 122 10.36 -3.30 -6.07
CA CYS A 122 11.26 -2.62 -7.01
C CYS A 122 11.73 -1.27 -6.43
N VAL A 123 10.82 -0.49 -5.84
CA VAL A 123 11.18 0.74 -5.13
C VAL A 123 12.13 0.46 -3.97
N PHE A 124 11.91 -0.60 -3.21
CA PHE A 124 12.82 -1.02 -2.12
C PHE A 124 14.22 -1.43 -2.63
N ILE A 125 14.29 -2.17 -3.74
CA ILE A 125 15.56 -2.58 -4.37
C ILE A 125 16.36 -1.35 -4.82
N GLU A 126 15.69 -0.37 -5.44
CA GLU A 126 16.30 0.90 -5.83
C GLU A 126 16.95 1.61 -4.63
N PHE A 127 16.27 1.65 -3.47
CA PHE A 127 16.82 2.26 -2.25
C PHE A 127 18.08 1.55 -1.71
N LYS A 128 18.22 0.25 -1.95
CA LYS A 128 19.38 -0.54 -1.49
C LYS A 128 20.54 -0.57 -2.49
N THR A 129 20.24 -0.41 -3.78
CA THR A 129 21.21 -0.61 -4.86
C THR A 129 21.73 0.74 -5.35
N PRO A 130 23.01 1.07 -5.16
CA PRO A 130 23.59 2.23 -5.84
C PRO A 130 23.61 1.97 -7.35
N GLY A 131 22.79 2.68 -8.12
CA GLY A 131 22.61 2.39 -9.54
C GLY A 131 21.62 3.31 -10.25
N PHE A 132 21.39 3.02 -11.53
CA PHE A 132 20.47 3.75 -12.41
C PHE A 132 19.01 3.40 -12.06
N GLY A 133 18.13 4.41 -12.05
CA GLY A 133 16.72 4.43 -11.59
C GLY A 133 15.72 3.47 -12.26
N PHE A 134 16.20 2.38 -12.85
CA PHE A 134 15.39 1.38 -13.53
C PHE A 134 14.38 0.71 -12.60
N PHE A 135 14.80 0.29 -11.40
CA PHE A 135 13.87 -0.35 -10.46
C PHE A 135 12.88 0.66 -9.89
N GLY A 136 13.32 1.90 -9.67
CA GLY A 136 12.42 3.00 -9.33
C GLY A 136 11.33 3.23 -10.39
N ILE A 137 11.70 3.32 -11.68
CA ILE A 137 10.75 3.50 -12.79
C ILE A 137 9.84 2.28 -12.92
N ALA A 138 10.39 1.06 -12.90
CA ALA A 138 9.60 -0.16 -12.99
C ALA A 138 8.59 -0.27 -11.84
N GLY A 139 9.03 0.05 -10.61
CA GLY A 139 8.16 0.08 -9.44
C GLY A 139 7.05 1.14 -9.56
N GLY A 140 7.40 2.33 -10.03
CA GLY A 140 6.43 3.40 -10.32
C GLY A 140 5.40 3.01 -11.37
N LEU A 141 5.81 2.34 -12.45
CA LEU A 141 4.91 1.86 -13.51
C LEU A 141 3.96 0.77 -13.00
N LEU A 142 4.45 -0.17 -12.18
CA LEU A 142 3.61 -1.19 -11.57
C LEU A 142 2.55 -0.59 -10.63
N LEU A 143 2.93 0.38 -9.80
CA LEU A 143 2.00 1.08 -8.92
C LEU A 143 1.01 1.95 -9.72
N ALA A 144 1.47 2.64 -10.77
CA ALA A 144 0.60 3.40 -11.66
C ALA A 144 -0.43 2.49 -12.35
N MET A 145 -0.04 1.29 -12.76
CA MET A 145 -0.95 0.30 -13.35
C MET A 145 -2.03 -0.13 -12.35
N VAL A 146 -1.70 -0.27 -11.06
CA VAL A 146 -2.67 -0.57 -9.99
C VAL A 146 -3.67 0.57 -9.82
N PHE A 147 -3.21 1.81 -9.69
CA PHE A 147 -4.10 2.98 -9.60
C PHE A 147 -4.98 3.11 -10.86
N PHE A 148 -4.42 2.85 -12.04
CA PHE A 148 -5.17 2.85 -13.30
C PHE A 148 -6.25 1.76 -13.34
N GLY A 149 -5.93 0.53 -12.94
CA GLY A 149 -6.90 -0.57 -12.89
C GLY A 149 -8.07 -0.27 -11.95
N HIS A 150 -7.79 0.31 -10.79
CA HIS A 150 -8.84 0.70 -9.84
C HIS A 150 -9.69 1.87 -10.35
N TYR A 151 -9.07 2.87 -10.98
CA TYR A 151 -9.77 3.98 -11.63
C TYR A 151 -10.67 3.50 -12.77
N ALA A 152 -10.14 2.67 -13.67
CA ALA A 152 -10.87 2.16 -14.83
C ALA A 152 -12.04 1.23 -14.45
N ALA A 153 -11.94 0.53 -13.30
CA ALA A 153 -13.04 -0.25 -12.76
C ALA A 153 -14.08 0.58 -11.98
N GLY A 154 -13.88 1.90 -11.88
CA GLY A 154 -14.79 2.80 -11.16
C GLY A 154 -14.72 2.70 -9.64
N LEU A 155 -13.68 2.08 -9.08
CA LEU A 155 -13.54 1.91 -7.64
C LEU A 155 -13.13 3.23 -6.98
N SER A 156 -12.15 3.95 -7.54
CA SER A 156 -11.61 5.18 -6.95
C SER A 156 -11.31 6.23 -8.01
N GLY A 157 -11.34 7.51 -7.62
CA GLY A 157 -10.97 8.63 -8.48
C GLY A 157 -9.45 8.84 -8.59
N HIS A 158 -9.05 9.94 -9.24
CA HIS A 158 -7.65 10.37 -9.34
C HIS A 158 -7.07 10.84 -7.99
N GLU A 159 -7.93 11.09 -7.00
CA GLU A 159 -7.59 11.63 -5.69
C GLU A 159 -6.61 10.74 -4.94
N ALA A 160 -6.85 9.42 -4.93
CA ALA A 160 -5.96 8.46 -4.26
C ALA A 160 -4.55 8.49 -4.87
N ALA A 161 -4.44 8.52 -6.20
CA ALA A 161 -3.16 8.61 -6.88
C ALA A 161 -2.42 9.93 -6.55
N LEU A 162 -3.14 11.06 -6.49
CA LEU A 162 -2.55 12.35 -6.11
C LEU A 162 -2.04 12.35 -4.66
N VAL A 163 -2.82 11.78 -3.72
CA VAL A 163 -2.40 11.64 -2.32
C VAL A 163 -1.19 10.73 -2.19
N PHE A 164 -1.12 9.66 -2.99
CA PHE A 164 0.06 8.80 -3.04
C PHE A 164 1.31 9.55 -3.50
N VAL A 165 1.21 10.33 -4.59
CA VAL A 165 2.32 11.15 -5.10
C VAL A 165 2.74 12.22 -4.10
N LEU A 166 1.79 12.88 -3.42
CA LEU A 166 2.08 13.82 -2.34
C LEU A 166 2.81 13.14 -1.18
N GLY A 167 2.37 11.94 -0.79
CA GLY A 167 3.05 11.14 0.23
C GLY A 167 4.48 10.77 -0.18
N ALA A 168 4.69 10.33 -1.41
CA ALA A 168 6.01 10.04 -1.96
C ALA A 168 6.91 11.29 -2.00
N ALA A 169 6.35 12.46 -2.33
CA ALA A 169 7.07 13.73 -2.29
C ALA A 169 7.50 14.10 -0.86
N LEU A 170 6.65 13.90 0.15
CA LEU A 170 7.00 14.12 1.55
C LEU A 170 8.12 13.18 2.04
N VAL A 171 8.09 11.93 1.61
CA VAL A 171 9.19 10.97 1.87
C VAL A 171 10.48 11.47 1.20
N ALA A 172 10.41 11.95 -0.04
CA ALA A 172 11.58 12.50 -0.72
C ALA A 172 12.13 13.76 -0.02
N VAL A 173 11.26 14.66 0.46
CA VAL A 173 11.67 15.85 1.24
C VAL A 173 12.44 15.45 2.50
N GLU A 174 11.96 14.46 3.26
CA GLU A 174 12.68 13.95 4.43
C GLU A 174 14.05 13.39 4.04
N ILE A 175 14.14 12.61 2.96
CA ILE A 175 15.40 11.97 2.54
C ILE A 175 16.42 12.98 2.03
N PHE A 176 15.99 14.00 1.27
CA PHE A 176 16.90 14.92 0.56
C PHE A 176 17.10 16.27 1.26
N LEU A 177 16.06 16.83 1.90
CA LEU A 177 16.09 18.19 2.44
C LEU A 177 16.24 18.22 3.97
N ILE A 178 15.55 17.33 4.68
CA ILE A 178 15.47 17.36 6.15
C ILE A 178 15.76 15.97 6.75
N PRO A 179 16.95 15.39 6.51
CA PRO A 179 17.26 14.07 7.04
C PRO A 179 17.33 14.09 8.58
N GLY A 180 16.54 13.24 9.22
CA GLY A 180 16.63 12.98 10.66
C GLY A 180 15.45 13.48 11.49
N THR A 181 14.49 14.20 10.90
CA THR A 181 13.27 14.63 11.60
C THR A 181 12.21 13.53 11.70
N MET A 182 12.22 12.57 10.79
CA MET A 182 11.23 11.50 10.56
C MET A 182 9.78 11.94 10.36
N LEU A 183 9.41 13.18 10.67
CA LEU A 183 8.04 13.68 10.63
C LEU A 183 7.47 13.67 9.20
N ALA A 184 8.20 14.24 8.25
CA ALA A 184 7.76 14.28 6.85
C ALA A 184 7.77 12.88 6.23
N GLY A 185 8.77 12.06 6.56
CA GLY A 185 8.86 10.67 6.11
C GLY A 185 7.70 9.80 6.60
N LEU A 186 7.36 9.87 7.88
CA LEU A 186 6.27 9.09 8.47
C LEU A 186 4.90 9.56 7.98
N ALA A 187 4.69 10.88 7.90
CA ALA A 187 3.47 11.45 7.34
C ALA A 187 3.30 11.02 5.86
N GLY A 188 4.38 11.12 5.08
CA GLY A 188 4.39 10.70 3.69
C GLY A 188 4.10 9.20 3.51
N ALA A 189 4.74 8.33 4.29
CA ALA A 189 4.49 6.89 4.26
C ALA A 189 3.03 6.55 4.66
N THR A 190 2.48 7.26 5.66
CA THR A 190 1.07 7.10 6.07
C THR A 190 0.12 7.50 4.96
N LEU A 191 0.39 8.62 4.26
CA LEU A 191 -0.40 9.06 3.10
C LEU A 191 -0.30 8.05 1.95
N MET A 192 0.89 7.50 1.68
CA MET A 192 1.06 6.47 0.65
C MET A 192 0.25 5.20 0.98
N LEU A 193 0.37 4.68 2.21
CA LEU A 193 -0.39 3.49 2.63
C LEU A 193 -1.90 3.76 2.64
N GLY A 194 -2.32 4.92 3.16
CA GLY A 194 -3.72 5.35 3.15
C GLY A 194 -4.29 5.50 1.73
N ALA A 195 -3.50 6.04 0.80
CA ALA A 195 -3.87 6.15 -0.61
C ALA A 195 -4.01 4.79 -1.30
N LEU A 196 -3.15 3.81 -0.99
CA LEU A 196 -3.28 2.46 -1.52
C LEU A 196 -4.58 1.80 -1.04
N VAL A 197 -4.91 1.93 0.24
CA VAL A 197 -6.19 1.44 0.79
C VAL A 197 -7.37 2.18 0.14
N TRP A 198 -7.31 3.51 0.06
CA TRP A 198 -8.37 4.33 -0.53
C TRP A 198 -8.58 4.03 -2.02
N SER A 199 -7.52 3.72 -2.77
CA SER A 199 -7.65 3.34 -4.18
C SER A 199 -8.52 2.10 -4.42
N MET A 200 -8.66 1.24 -3.40
CA MET A 200 -9.43 0.01 -3.44
C MET A 200 -10.82 0.13 -2.80
N LEU A 201 -11.15 1.28 -2.18
CA LEU A 201 -12.48 1.51 -1.64
C LEU A 201 -13.41 1.81 -2.80
N ASP A 202 -14.52 1.07 -2.90
CA ASP A 202 -15.59 1.33 -3.86
C ASP A 202 -16.41 2.53 -3.37
N VAL A 203 -16.08 3.72 -3.88
CA VAL A 203 -16.74 4.98 -3.49
C VAL A 203 -17.51 5.50 -4.67
N TRP A 204 -18.84 5.49 -4.56
CA TRP A 204 -19.70 6.09 -5.57
C TRP A 204 -19.56 7.62 -5.60
N PRO A 205 -19.62 8.25 -6.77
CA PRO A 205 -19.51 9.71 -6.88
C PRO A 205 -20.56 10.43 -6.02
N GLY A 206 -20.09 11.25 -5.07
CA GLY A 206 -20.96 12.03 -4.18
C GLY A 206 -21.36 11.34 -2.88
N GLU A 207 -20.92 10.10 -2.64
CA GLU A 207 -21.06 9.43 -1.35
C GLU A 207 -19.82 9.62 -0.48
N VAL A 208 -20.02 9.85 0.81
CA VAL A 208 -18.91 9.76 1.78
C VAL A 208 -18.58 8.28 1.96
N PRO A 209 -17.30 7.87 1.87
CA PRO A 209 -16.91 6.49 2.06
C PRO A 209 -17.43 5.98 3.40
N ALA A 210 -18.28 4.95 3.38
CA ALA A 210 -18.71 4.30 4.60
C ALA A 210 -17.50 3.59 5.20
N MET A 211 -16.90 4.14 6.26
CA MET A 211 -15.76 3.53 6.95
C MET A 211 -16.23 2.41 7.89
N ASP A 212 -16.84 1.37 7.32
CA ASP A 212 -17.18 0.13 8.02
C ASP A 212 -16.01 -0.87 7.90
N ALA A 213 -15.73 -1.60 8.97
CA ALA A 213 -14.81 -2.73 8.99
C ALA A 213 -15.06 -3.72 7.83
N GLY A 214 -16.32 -3.97 7.46
CA GLY A 214 -16.66 -4.84 6.32
C GLY A 214 -16.14 -4.33 4.98
N THR A 215 -16.17 -3.02 4.76
CA THR A 215 -15.68 -2.38 3.51
C THR A 215 -14.16 -2.24 3.47
N LEU A 216 -13.52 -2.04 4.64
CA LEU A 216 -12.08 -1.84 4.74
C LEU A 216 -11.29 -3.15 4.77
N PHE A 217 -11.92 -4.28 5.14
CA PHE A 217 -11.22 -5.55 5.33
C PHE A 217 -10.46 -6.02 4.09
N GLN A 218 -11.10 -6.02 2.92
CA GLN A 218 -10.48 -6.45 1.67
C GLN A 218 -9.34 -5.52 1.21
N PRO A 219 -9.54 -4.18 1.12
CA PRO A 219 -8.46 -3.23 0.84
C PRO A 219 -7.24 -3.38 1.76
N VAL A 220 -7.47 -3.47 3.07
CA VAL A 220 -6.39 -3.61 4.07
C VAL A 220 -5.66 -4.94 3.88
N LEU A 221 -6.39 -6.04 3.65
CA LEU A 221 -5.79 -7.35 3.37
C LEU A 221 -4.93 -7.32 2.11
N ASN A 222 -5.39 -6.67 1.04
CA ASN A 222 -4.65 -6.55 -0.21
C ASN A 222 -3.35 -5.76 -0.03
N VAL A 223 -3.38 -4.63 0.68
CA VAL A 223 -2.17 -3.86 1.01
C VAL A 223 -1.24 -4.66 1.93
N ALA A 224 -1.79 -5.40 2.90
CA ALA A 224 -0.99 -6.27 3.78
C ALA A 224 -0.31 -7.40 2.99
N LEU A 225 -1.00 -8.01 2.03
CA LEU A 225 -0.43 -9.01 1.12
C LEU A 225 0.66 -8.40 0.23
N ALA A 226 0.42 -7.21 -0.33
CA ALA A 226 1.42 -6.48 -1.12
C ALA A 226 2.68 -6.20 -0.30
N LEU A 227 2.52 -5.72 0.94
CA LEU A 227 3.63 -5.51 1.88
C LEU A 227 4.34 -6.83 2.22
N ALA A 228 3.60 -7.92 2.45
CA ALA A 228 4.19 -9.23 2.70
C ALA A 228 5.03 -9.73 1.52
N ILE A 229 4.54 -9.55 0.28
CA ILE A 229 5.28 -9.87 -0.95
C ILE A 229 6.55 -9.02 -1.04
N ALA A 230 6.45 -7.71 -0.79
CA ALA A 230 7.60 -6.80 -0.83
C ALA A 230 8.64 -7.15 0.24
N LEU A 231 8.21 -7.44 1.46
CA LEU A 231 9.09 -7.81 2.57
C LEU A 231 9.73 -9.18 2.35
N ALA A 232 8.97 -10.18 1.92
CA ALA A 232 9.49 -11.52 1.64
C ALA A 232 10.47 -11.50 0.46
N GLY A 233 10.13 -10.80 -0.62
CA GLY A 233 11.02 -10.60 -1.77
C GLY A 233 12.28 -9.82 -1.37
N GLY A 234 12.14 -8.76 -0.58
CA GLY A 234 13.26 -7.98 -0.06
C GLY A 234 14.18 -8.79 0.83
N ALA A 235 13.62 -9.64 1.72
CA ALA A 235 14.38 -10.55 2.57
C ALA A 235 15.09 -11.64 1.78
N ALA A 236 14.43 -12.24 0.79
CA ALA A 236 15.03 -13.25 -0.08
C ALA A 236 16.21 -12.67 -0.90
N LEU A 237 16.06 -11.43 -1.37
CA LEU A 237 17.08 -10.72 -2.13
C LEU A 237 18.13 -10.04 -1.24
N TRP A 238 17.92 -9.98 0.08
CA TRP A 238 18.80 -9.28 1.03
C TRP A 238 20.24 -9.79 1.00
N ARG A 239 20.42 -11.09 0.73
CA ARG A 239 21.76 -11.71 0.63
C ARG A 239 22.54 -11.26 -0.61
N PHE A 240 21.82 -10.86 -1.66
CA PHE A 240 22.37 -10.47 -2.96
C PHE A 240 22.48 -8.95 -3.13
N LEU A 241 21.72 -8.18 -2.35
CA LEU A 241 21.76 -6.73 -2.35
C LEU A 241 23.04 -6.22 -1.66
N PRO A 242 23.75 -5.22 -2.23
CA PRO A 242 24.91 -4.62 -1.57
C PRO A 242 24.51 -4.02 -0.23
N LYS A 243 25.44 -4.00 0.74
CA LYS A 243 25.26 -3.33 2.03
C LYS A 243 25.17 -1.81 1.76
N GLY A 244 23.95 -1.31 1.56
CA GLY A 244 23.69 0.02 1.02
C GLY A 244 24.20 1.21 1.85
N TRP A 245 24.52 2.29 1.13
CA TRP A 245 25.06 3.61 1.54
C TRP A 245 24.24 4.40 2.58
N ILE A 246 22.94 4.11 2.74
CA ILE A 246 22.07 4.77 3.73
C ILE A 246 22.15 4.15 5.12
N LEU A 247 22.42 2.84 5.26
CA LEU A 247 22.62 2.22 6.58
C LEU A 247 23.84 2.83 7.28
N SER A 248 24.87 3.18 6.51
CA SER A 248 26.01 3.96 7.00
C SER A 248 25.61 5.39 7.41
N ARG A 249 24.67 6.08 6.74
CA ARG A 249 24.22 7.42 7.16
C ARG A 249 23.30 7.41 8.38
N ILE A 250 22.50 6.36 8.58
CA ILE A 250 21.69 6.18 9.81
C ILE A 250 22.61 5.81 10.98
N ALA A 251 23.67 5.03 10.72
CA ALA A 251 24.71 4.71 11.70
C ALA A 251 25.65 5.88 12.04
N VAL A 252 25.64 6.99 11.27
CA VAL A 252 26.46 8.19 11.54
C VAL A 252 25.99 8.97 12.79
N GLY A 253 24.94 8.53 13.47
CA GLY A 253 24.60 8.98 14.84
C GLY A 253 25.35 8.24 15.96
N GLY A 254 26.11 7.19 15.67
CA GLY A 254 26.79 6.36 16.68
C GLY A 254 28.26 6.13 16.34
N ALA A 255 29.13 6.90 17.00
CA ALA A 255 30.60 6.86 16.99
C ALA A 255 31.27 7.10 15.61
N PRO A 256 32.17 8.09 15.50
CA PRO A 256 32.97 8.26 14.29
C PRO A 256 34.04 7.16 14.23
N ASP A 257 33.73 6.06 13.56
CA ASP A 257 34.76 5.24 12.90
C ASP A 257 35.22 6.05 11.66
N GLY A 258 36.46 6.55 11.70
CA GLY A 258 36.99 7.66 10.88
C GLY A 258 36.94 7.54 9.34
N PRO A 259 37.49 8.52 8.57
CA PRO A 259 38.56 9.45 8.94
C PRO A 259 38.15 10.93 8.83
N ALA A 260 38.63 11.74 9.77
CA ALA A 260 38.83 13.17 9.51
C ALA A 260 40.02 13.27 8.55
N GLN A 261 39.74 13.31 7.25
CA GLN A 261 40.73 13.66 6.24
C GLN A 261 41.28 15.05 6.56
N SER A 262 42.55 15.12 6.93
CA SER A 262 43.37 16.27 6.60
C SER A 262 43.42 16.36 5.07
N ALA A 263 43.19 17.57 4.58
CA ALA A 263 43.25 17.88 3.16
C ALA A 263 44.58 17.40 2.54
N GLY A 264 44.49 16.65 1.43
CA GLY A 264 45.59 16.51 0.47
C GLY A 264 46.53 15.31 0.64
N ALA A 265 46.03 14.07 0.62
CA ALA A 265 46.86 12.92 0.27
C ALA A 265 46.07 11.89 -0.54
N ALA A 266 46.61 11.54 -1.72
CA ALA A 266 46.05 10.57 -2.65
C ALA A 266 45.96 9.15 -2.05
N PRO A 267 45.11 8.26 -2.60
CA PRO A 267 44.81 6.92 -2.03
C PRO A 267 45.98 5.92 -2.09
N GLU A 268 47.15 6.31 -2.58
CA GLU A 268 48.26 5.40 -2.87
C GLU A 268 49.14 5.05 -1.65
N ARG A 269 49.02 5.75 -0.51
CA ARG A 269 49.94 5.55 0.63
C ARG A 269 49.55 4.46 1.63
N ALA A 270 48.44 3.73 1.43
CA ALA A 270 48.09 2.61 2.32
C ALA A 270 49.13 1.48 2.28
N GLY A 271 49.87 1.34 1.17
CA GLY A 271 50.97 0.37 1.00
C GLY A 271 52.30 0.79 1.63
N GLU A 272 52.56 2.08 1.86
CA GLU A 272 53.86 2.58 2.36
C GLU A 272 54.02 2.43 3.89
N ILE A 273 52.93 2.24 4.63
CA ILE A 273 52.92 2.29 6.10
C ILE A 273 53.58 1.05 6.74
N MET A 274 53.63 -0.10 6.05
CA MET A 274 54.36 -1.28 6.55
C MET A 274 55.88 -1.04 6.59
N SER A 275 56.40 -0.09 5.80
CA SER A 275 57.82 0.20 5.68
C SER A 275 58.37 1.19 6.73
N LEU A 276 57.49 1.72 7.59
CA LEU A 276 57.83 2.76 8.57
C LEU A 276 58.33 2.20 9.90
N ILE A 277 58.03 0.94 10.24
CA ILE A 277 58.49 0.32 11.49
C ILE A 277 60.02 0.22 11.46
N GLY A 278 60.67 0.78 12.49
CA GLY A 278 62.12 0.86 12.60
C GLY A 278 62.75 2.14 12.03
N ARG A 279 62.00 2.96 11.27
CA ARG A 279 62.50 4.24 10.77
C ARG A 279 62.52 5.30 11.87
N GLU A 280 63.46 6.24 11.74
CA GLU A 280 63.58 7.40 12.59
C GLU A 280 62.85 8.60 11.98
N GLY A 281 62.29 9.43 12.84
CA GLY A 281 61.64 10.69 12.49
C GLY A 281 61.86 11.73 13.58
N VAL A 282 61.20 12.87 13.42
CA VAL A 282 61.30 14.00 14.35
C VAL A 282 59.91 14.36 14.88
N ALA A 283 59.80 14.62 16.17
CA ALA A 283 58.58 15.13 16.78
C ALA A 283 58.29 16.56 16.28
N VAL A 284 57.19 16.75 15.56
CA VAL A 284 56.74 18.07 15.06
C VAL A 284 55.96 18.81 16.15
N THR A 285 55.27 18.07 17.02
CA THR A 285 54.62 18.60 18.23
C THR A 285 55.13 17.83 19.45
N ALA A 286 54.96 18.39 20.65
CA ALA A 286 55.23 17.63 21.88
C ALA A 286 54.30 16.41 21.93
N LEU A 287 54.83 15.26 22.34
CA LEU A 287 54.07 14.01 22.46
C LEU A 287 53.77 13.75 23.95
N THR A 288 52.55 14.09 24.38
CA THR A 288 52.08 13.90 25.78
C THR A 288 50.60 13.46 25.86
N PRO A 289 50.26 12.18 25.66
CA PRO A 289 51.08 11.12 25.07
C PRO A 289 50.99 11.11 23.53
N SER A 290 50.19 11.97 22.92
CA SER A 290 49.94 12.02 21.47
C SER A 290 50.36 13.35 20.86
N GLY A 291 50.68 13.32 19.56
CA GLY A 291 51.01 14.50 18.76
C GLY A 291 51.39 14.08 17.35
N GLN A 292 52.27 14.83 16.68
CA GLN A 292 52.66 14.56 15.30
C GLN A 292 54.18 14.35 15.17
N VAL A 293 54.55 13.43 14.29
CA VAL A 293 55.95 13.16 13.91
C VAL A 293 56.10 13.27 12.41
N GLU A 294 57.29 13.62 11.95
CA GLU A 294 57.67 13.61 10.54
C GLU A 294 58.65 12.46 10.30
N VAL A 295 58.31 11.56 9.39
CA VAL A 295 59.13 10.40 8.98
C VAL A 295 59.22 10.43 7.46
N ASP A 296 60.44 10.40 6.90
CA ASP A 296 60.69 10.46 5.46
C ASP A 296 60.00 11.65 4.74
N GLY A 297 59.91 12.80 5.42
CA GLY A 297 59.29 14.02 4.87
C GLY A 297 57.76 14.01 4.87
N ALA A 298 57.12 12.99 5.45
CA ALA A 298 55.67 12.91 5.62
C ALA A 298 55.29 12.98 7.11
N ARG A 299 54.18 13.68 7.40
CA ARG A 299 53.68 13.84 8.76
C ARG A 299 52.66 12.77 9.12
N TYR A 300 52.83 12.19 10.30
CA TYR A 300 51.98 11.14 10.86
C TYR A 300 51.55 11.50 12.27
N GLU A 301 50.33 11.08 12.64
CA GLU A 301 49.90 11.11 14.04
C GLU A 301 50.66 10.04 14.82
N ALA A 302 51.17 10.41 15.99
CA ALA A 302 52.03 9.55 16.79
C ALA A 302 51.62 9.54 18.26
N GLN A 303 51.87 8.42 18.91
CA GLN A 303 51.75 8.25 20.34
C GLN A 303 53.09 7.81 20.91
N VAL A 304 53.55 8.41 22.01
CA VAL A 304 54.76 7.99 22.70
C VAL A 304 54.50 6.72 23.51
N ALA A 305 55.39 5.75 23.41
CA ALA A 305 55.29 4.48 24.13
C ALA A 305 55.48 4.64 25.65
N VAL A 306 56.40 5.52 26.07
CA VAL A 306 56.73 5.80 27.47
C VAL A 306 57.16 7.26 27.61
N GLY A 307 56.61 7.97 28.59
CA GLY A 307 57.04 9.32 28.96
C GLY A 307 56.46 10.43 28.07
N ALA A 308 57.24 11.49 27.90
CA ALA A 308 56.91 12.65 27.07
C ALA A 308 58.09 12.92 26.12
N VAL A 309 57.80 13.40 24.91
CA VAL A 309 58.82 13.80 23.94
C VAL A 309 58.61 15.26 23.56
N GLU A 310 59.67 16.06 23.63
CA GLU A 310 59.63 17.47 23.24
C GLU A 310 59.64 17.65 21.71
N VAL A 311 59.19 18.81 21.26
CA VAL A 311 59.25 19.21 19.85
C VAL A 311 60.71 19.19 19.37
N GLY A 312 60.95 18.61 18.19
CA GLY A 312 62.27 18.53 17.57
C GLY A 312 63.11 17.31 17.99
N ALA A 313 62.65 16.52 18.97
CA ALA A 313 63.37 15.33 19.40
C ALA A 313 63.25 14.18 18.38
N ARG A 314 64.30 13.36 18.26
CA ARG A 314 64.31 12.19 17.39
C ARG A 314 63.53 11.04 18.01
N VAL A 315 62.71 10.40 17.20
CA VAL A 315 61.86 9.28 17.61
C VAL A 315 61.96 8.15 16.61
N ARG A 316 61.83 6.91 17.07
CA ARG A 316 61.77 5.72 16.23
C ARG A 316 60.40 5.08 16.29
N VAL A 317 59.85 4.74 15.13
CA VAL A 317 58.58 4.03 15.03
C VAL A 317 58.77 2.58 15.48
N ILE A 318 58.05 2.18 16.52
CA ILE A 318 58.14 0.83 17.10
C ILE A 318 56.96 -0.05 16.70
N GLU A 319 55.79 0.55 16.44
CA GLU A 319 54.57 -0.20 16.13
C GLU A 319 53.61 0.67 15.33
N ARG A 320 52.77 0.03 14.51
CA ARG A 320 51.63 0.68 13.86
C ARG A 320 50.38 0.47 14.72
N LYS A 321 49.68 1.56 15.02
CA LYS A 321 48.28 1.52 15.48
C LYS A 321 47.34 1.84 14.31
N ALA A 322 46.06 1.54 14.47
CA ALA A 322 45.06 1.73 13.42
C ALA A 322 45.04 3.17 12.86
N PHE A 323 45.27 4.18 13.72
CA PHE A 323 45.17 5.61 13.39
C PHE A 323 46.41 6.44 13.77
N ALA A 324 47.48 5.81 14.26
CA ALA A 324 48.70 6.50 14.67
C ALA A 324 49.91 5.56 14.63
N VAL A 325 51.13 6.10 14.67
CA VAL A 325 52.35 5.32 14.91
C VAL A 325 52.75 5.38 16.38
N LEU A 326 53.08 4.24 16.97
CA LEU A 326 53.68 4.20 18.30
C LEU A 326 55.17 4.47 18.16
N VAL A 327 55.68 5.46 18.87
CA VAL A 327 57.07 5.89 18.78
C VAL A 327 57.76 5.88 20.13
N ARG A 328 59.09 5.71 20.13
CA ARG A 328 59.94 5.85 21.31
C ARG A 328 61.03 6.88 21.03
N LEU A 329 61.43 7.63 22.06
CA LEU A 329 62.58 8.53 22.00
C LEU A 329 63.85 7.75 21.61
N VAL A 330 64.63 8.30 20.68
CA VAL A 330 65.97 7.81 20.38
C VAL A 330 66.94 8.66 21.18
N GLU A 331 67.74 8.03 22.04
CA GLU A 331 68.86 8.66 22.76
C GLU A 331 69.96 9.11 21.80
#